data_AF-A0A8T3P0T6-F1
#
_entry.id   AF-A0A8T3P0T6-F1
#
_cell.length_a   1.000
_cell.length_b   1.000
_cell.length_c   1.000
_cell.angle_alpha   90.00
_cell.angle_beta   90.00
_cell.angle_gamma   90.00
#
_symmetry.space_group_name_H-M   'P 1'
#
loop_
_entity.id
_entity.type
_entity.pdbx_description
1 polymer ?
#
loop_
_entity_poly.entity_id
_entity_poly.type
_entity_poly.pdbx_seq_one_letter_code
_entity_poly.pdbx_strand_id
1 'polypeptide(L)'
;MNCLDFRRRWLTTPGERDMELARHERACASCRQFARRGSQFERKLANAVAIEVPASLAERIHRRRDFSERVRQRQVRPLRYALIASGLLILCLALLLFYEFLAPQSAGIEVQQSLALKAPDAAASRSTALTFLTAADARPTARI
;
A
#
# COMPACT_ATOMS: atom_id res chain seq x y z
N MET A 1 -40.34 -39.07 -18.24
CA MET A 1 -40.09 -37.63 -18.47
C MET A 1 -41.05 -37.01 -19.49
N ASN A 2 -41.29 -35.70 -19.38
CA ASN A 2 -41.97 -34.87 -20.38
C ASN A 2 -41.02 -34.54 -21.56
N CYS A 3 -41.57 -34.16 -22.71
CA CYS A 3 -40.83 -33.69 -23.89
C CYS A 3 -39.92 -32.48 -23.58
N LEU A 4 -40.34 -31.54 -22.73
CA LEU A 4 -39.50 -30.40 -22.36
C LEU A 4 -38.30 -30.81 -21.50
N ASP A 5 -38.51 -31.71 -20.54
CA ASP A 5 -37.44 -32.25 -19.70
C ASP A 5 -36.41 -32.99 -20.54
N PHE A 6 -36.89 -33.82 -21.49
CA PHE A 6 -36.04 -34.49 -22.47
C PHE A 6 -35.17 -33.48 -23.23
N ARG A 7 -35.79 -32.43 -23.80
CA ARG A 7 -35.06 -31.42 -24.59
C ARG A 7 -34.05 -30.65 -23.75
N ARG A 8 -34.42 -30.23 -22.54
CA ARG A 8 -33.51 -29.53 -21.63
C ARG A 8 -32.31 -30.42 -21.31
N ARG A 9 -32.55 -31.67 -20.91
CA ARG A 9 -31.46 -32.59 -20.54
C ARG A 9 -30.56 -32.94 -21.71
N TRP A 10 -31.14 -33.21 -22.88
CA TRP A 10 -30.39 -33.50 -24.11
C TRP A 10 -29.50 -32.32 -24.52
N LEU A 11 -29.96 -31.08 -24.37
CA LEU A 11 -29.16 -29.88 -24.69
C LEU A 11 -28.02 -29.62 -23.72
N THR A 12 -28.19 -29.95 -22.43
CA THR A 12 -27.12 -29.79 -21.43
C THR A 12 -26.01 -30.82 -21.63
N THR A 13 -26.39 -32.07 -21.91
CA THR A 13 -25.44 -33.20 -22.02
C THR A 13 -25.77 -34.04 -23.25
N PRO A 14 -25.36 -33.59 -24.45
CA PRO A 14 -25.62 -34.34 -25.68
C PRO A 14 -24.87 -35.68 -25.66
N GLY A 15 -25.58 -36.77 -25.96
CA GLY A 15 -25.00 -38.12 -26.03
C GLY A 15 -24.96 -38.89 -24.70
N GLU A 16 -25.58 -38.37 -23.63
CA GLU A 16 -25.77 -39.09 -22.37
C GLU A 16 -26.50 -40.43 -22.61
N ARG A 17 -25.96 -41.53 -22.04
CA ARG A 17 -26.53 -42.88 -22.16
C ARG A 17 -27.46 -43.20 -20.98
N ASP A 18 -28.52 -42.42 -20.83
CA ASP A 18 -29.56 -42.66 -19.82
C ASP A 18 -30.72 -43.49 -20.40
N MET A 19 -31.17 -44.49 -19.63
CA MET A 19 -32.29 -45.36 -20.00
C MET A 19 -33.61 -44.60 -20.12
N GLU A 20 -33.83 -43.58 -19.28
CA GLU A 20 -35.06 -42.80 -19.32
C GLU A 20 -35.14 -41.92 -20.59
N LEU A 21 -34.02 -41.26 -20.93
CA LEU A 21 -33.85 -40.49 -22.18
C LEU A 21 -34.09 -41.39 -23.40
N ALA A 22 -33.45 -42.57 -23.43
CA ALA A 22 -33.60 -43.53 -24.52
C ALA A 22 -35.03 -44.06 -24.65
N ARG A 23 -35.75 -44.27 -23.53
CA ARG A 23 -37.17 -44.68 -23.56
C ARG A 23 -38.04 -43.59 -24.17
N HIS A 24 -37.84 -42.33 -23.77
CA HIS A 24 -38.63 -41.21 -24.29
C HIS A 24 -38.35 -40.95 -25.77
N GLU A 25 -37.09 -41.02 -26.20
CA GLU A 25 -36.71 -40.88 -27.61
C GLU A 25 -37.34 -41.95 -28.51
N ARG A 26 -37.44 -43.18 -28.01
CA ARG A 26 -38.16 -44.26 -28.71
C ARG A 26 -39.67 -44.03 -28.73
N ALA A 27 -40.26 -43.48 -27.67
CA ALA A 27 -41.70 -43.27 -27.59
C ALA A 27 -42.19 -42.05 -28.40
N CYS A 28 -41.39 -40.99 -28.55
CA CYS A 28 -41.83 -39.72 -29.14
C CYS A 28 -41.09 -39.38 -30.45
N ALA A 29 -41.83 -39.33 -31.57
CA ALA A 29 -41.26 -39.05 -32.88
C ALA A 29 -40.63 -37.64 -33.01
N SER A 30 -41.23 -36.62 -32.39
CA SER A 30 -40.73 -35.25 -32.45
C SER A 30 -39.41 -35.08 -31.68
N CYS A 31 -39.32 -35.67 -30.48
CA CYS A 31 -38.10 -35.71 -29.69
C CYS A 31 -37.00 -36.54 -30.36
N ARG A 32 -37.36 -37.64 -31.03
CA ARG A 32 -36.42 -38.43 -31.86
C ARG A 32 -35.84 -37.61 -33.01
N GLN A 33 -36.67 -36.87 -33.75
CA GLN A 33 -36.20 -36.02 -34.84
C GLN A 33 -35.32 -34.87 -34.32
N PHE A 34 -35.68 -34.28 -33.17
CA PHE A 34 -34.86 -33.29 -32.48
C PHE A 34 -33.49 -33.84 -32.12
N ALA A 35 -33.43 -35.00 -31.43
CA ALA A 35 -32.18 -35.64 -31.03
C ALA A 35 -31.32 -36.00 -32.25
N ARG A 36 -31.91 -36.53 -33.33
CA ARG A 36 -31.19 -36.84 -34.58
C ARG A 36 -30.53 -35.61 -35.21
N ARG A 37 -31.28 -34.50 -35.32
CA ARG A 37 -30.74 -33.24 -35.86
C ARG A 37 -29.64 -32.68 -34.98
N GLY A 38 -29.86 -32.69 -33.66
CA GLY A 38 -28.87 -32.27 -32.70
C GLY A 38 -27.60 -33.11 -32.77
N SER A 39 -27.69 -34.44 -32.76
CA SER A 39 -26.52 -35.32 -32.90
C SER A 39 -25.78 -35.12 -34.22
N GLN A 40 -26.48 -34.78 -35.31
CA GLN A 40 -25.82 -34.44 -36.58
C GLN A 40 -25.04 -33.13 -36.47
N PHE A 41 -25.58 -32.13 -35.77
CA PHE A 41 -24.86 -30.89 -35.48
C PHE A 41 -23.64 -31.14 -34.61
N GLU A 42 -23.76 -31.89 -33.52
CA GLU A 42 -22.63 -32.22 -32.63
C GLU A 42 -21.51 -32.95 -33.38
N ARG A 43 -21.84 -33.89 -34.28
CA ARG A 43 -20.83 -34.54 -35.13
C ARG A 43 -20.12 -33.56 -36.06
N LYS A 44 -20.86 -32.63 -36.67
CA LYS A 44 -20.26 -31.59 -37.53
C LYS A 44 -19.33 -30.68 -36.73
N LEU A 45 -19.74 -30.30 -35.52
CA LEU A 45 -18.94 -29.48 -34.62
C LEU A 45 -17.68 -30.21 -34.17
N ALA A 46 -17.81 -31.47 -33.74
CA ALA A 46 -16.67 -32.30 -33.35
C ALA A 46 -15.64 -32.40 -34.48
N ASN A 47 -16.09 -32.61 -35.72
CA ASN A 47 -15.22 -32.66 -36.89
C ASN A 47 -14.56 -31.30 -37.19
N ALA A 48 -15.29 -30.19 -37.00
CA ALA A 48 -14.75 -28.85 -37.24
C ALA A 48 -13.67 -28.46 -36.22
N VAL A 49 -13.77 -28.95 -34.98
CA VAL A 49 -12.82 -28.68 -33.89
C VAL A 49 -11.70 -29.73 -33.82
N ALA A 50 -11.82 -30.84 -34.54
CA ALA A 50 -10.79 -31.87 -34.67
C ALA A 50 -9.59 -31.41 -35.52
N ILE A 51 -8.91 -30.38 -35.03
CA ILE A 51 -7.70 -29.81 -35.62
C ILE A 51 -6.51 -30.42 -34.88
N GLU A 52 -5.51 -30.88 -35.63
CA GLU A 52 -4.27 -31.41 -35.06
C GLU A 52 -3.59 -30.35 -34.20
N VAL A 53 -3.16 -30.75 -33.00
CA VAL A 53 -2.46 -29.83 -32.09
C VAL A 53 -1.02 -29.68 -32.59
N PRO A 54 -0.55 -28.45 -32.91
CA PRO A 54 0.81 -28.29 -33.41
C PRO A 54 1.83 -28.65 -32.32
N ALA A 55 2.87 -29.39 -32.69
CA ALA A 55 3.90 -29.88 -31.75
C ALA A 55 4.56 -28.75 -30.94
N SER A 56 4.66 -27.55 -31.50
CA SER A 56 5.25 -26.37 -30.84
C SER A 56 4.30 -25.64 -29.89
N LEU A 57 3.03 -26.06 -29.77
CA LEU A 57 2.03 -25.36 -28.94
C LEU A 57 2.43 -25.39 -27.45
N ALA A 58 2.85 -26.54 -26.95
CA ALA A 58 3.27 -26.69 -25.56
C ALA A 58 4.42 -25.72 -25.24
N GLU A 59 5.45 -25.68 -26.08
CA GLU A 59 6.61 -24.80 -25.88
C GLU A 59 6.21 -23.31 -25.94
N ARG A 60 5.30 -22.93 -26.85
CA ARG A 60 4.78 -21.56 -26.96
C ARG A 60 3.96 -21.13 -25.73
N ILE A 61 3.20 -22.06 -25.13
CA ILE A 61 2.43 -21.79 -23.91
C ILE A 61 3.38 -21.57 -22.72
N HIS A 62 4.39 -22.43 -22.54
CA HIS A 62 5.40 -22.26 -21.49
C HIS A 62 6.12 -20.92 -21.63
N ARG A 63 6.58 -20.58 -22.84
CA ARG A 63 7.23 -19.29 -23.10
C ARG A 63 6.33 -18.10 -22.78
N ARG A 64 5.04 -18.11 -23.16
CA ARG A 64 4.14 -17.00 -22.85
C ARG A 64 3.92 -16.81 -21.35
N ARG A 65 3.82 -17.91 -20.58
CA ARG A 65 3.69 -17.84 -19.12
C ARG A 65 4.91 -17.19 -18.50
N ASP A 66 6.10 -17.66 -18.87
CA ASP A 66 7.36 -17.11 -18.36
C ASP A 66 7.53 -15.62 -18.70
N PHE A 67 7.14 -15.20 -19.90
CA PHE A 67 7.20 -13.78 -20.29
C PHE A 67 6.20 -12.93 -19.50
N SER A 68 4.98 -13.41 -19.29
CA SER A 68 3.96 -12.66 -18.54
C SER A 68 4.34 -12.44 -17.07
N GLU A 69 4.95 -13.44 -16.44
CA GLU A 69 5.44 -13.32 -15.06
C GLU A 69 6.64 -12.36 -14.96
N ARG A 70 7.57 -12.43 -15.92
CA ARG A 70 8.73 -11.52 -15.96
C ARG A 70 8.31 -10.07 -16.20
N VAL A 71 7.34 -9.81 -17.09
CA VAL A 71 6.83 -8.45 -17.35
C VAL A 71 6.14 -7.89 -16.11
N ARG A 72 5.27 -8.67 -15.46
CA ARG A 72 4.58 -8.26 -14.22
C ARG A 72 5.57 -7.99 -13.09
N GLN A 73 6.58 -8.84 -12.91
CA GLN A 73 7.63 -8.62 -11.91
C GLN A 73 8.47 -7.37 -12.21
N ARG A 74 8.80 -7.11 -13.47
CA ARG A 74 9.59 -5.93 -13.86
C ARG A 74 8.84 -4.61 -13.62
N GLN A 75 7.51 -4.62 -13.74
CA GLN A 75 6.67 -3.44 -13.52
C GLN A 75 6.44 -3.13 -12.03
N VAL A 76 6.35 -4.13 -11.15
CA VAL A 76 6.14 -3.91 -9.71
C VAL A 76 7.43 -3.71 -8.91
N ARG A 77 8.59 -4.07 -9.46
CA ARG A 77 9.91 -3.85 -8.84
C ARG A 77 10.18 -2.38 -8.50
N PRO A 78 10.06 -1.40 -9.42
CA PRO A 78 10.36 0.00 -9.10
C PRO A 78 9.40 0.58 -8.05
N LEU A 79 8.13 0.18 -8.08
CA LEU A 79 7.12 0.59 -7.09
C LEU A 79 7.47 0.13 -5.66
N ARG A 80 8.01 -1.08 -5.51
CA ARG A 80 8.44 -1.59 -4.19
C ARG A 80 9.62 -0.80 -3.64
N TYR A 81 10.60 -0.46 -4.48
CA TYR A 81 11.74 0.36 -4.05
C TYR A 81 11.32 1.80 -3.75
N ALA A 82 10.35 2.36 -4.48
CA ALA A 82 9.81 3.68 -4.22
C ALA A 82 9.15 3.79 -2.83
N LEU A 83 8.38 2.77 -2.41
CA LEU A 83 7.74 2.76 -1.09
C LEU A 83 8.75 2.69 0.07
N ILE A 84 9.83 1.92 -0.09
CA ILE A 84 10.91 1.84 0.91
C ILE A 84 11.65 3.19 0.99
N ALA A 85 11.98 3.77 -0.16
CA ALA A 85 12.67 5.06 -0.22
C ALA A 85 11.85 6.19 0.42
N SER A 86 10.53 6.25 0.15
CA SER A 86 9.66 7.24 0.78
C SER A 86 9.55 7.04 2.29
N GLY A 87 9.47 5.79 2.77
CA GLY A 87 9.42 5.49 4.20
C GLY A 87 10.69 5.92 4.94
N LEU A 88 11.87 5.67 4.35
CA LEU A 88 13.15 6.10 4.90
C LEU A 88 13.28 7.62 4.94
N LEU A 89 12.82 8.32 3.90
CA LEU A 89 12.82 9.79 3.88
C LEU A 89 11.93 10.38 4.97
N ILE A 90 10.71 9.86 5.14
CA ILE A 90 9.78 10.31 6.17
C ILE A 90 10.36 10.05 7.56
N LEU A 91 10.94 8.86 7.79
CA LEU A 91 11.58 8.51 9.06
C LEU A 91 12.77 9.43 9.38
N CYS A 92 13.63 9.70 8.39
CA CYS A 92 14.76 10.60 8.54
C CYS A 92 14.30 12.03 8.85
N LEU A 93 13.29 12.53 8.13
CA LEU A 93 12.72 13.85 8.38
C LEU A 93 12.10 13.94 9.77
N ALA A 94 11.36 12.91 10.20
CA ALA A 94 10.78 12.84 11.54
C ALA A 94 11.85 12.86 12.64
N LEU A 95 12.97 12.14 12.45
CA LEU A 95 14.09 12.14 13.39
C LEU A 95 14.79 13.51 13.48
N LEU A 96 14.97 14.20 12.35
CA LEU A 96 15.55 15.55 12.34
C LEU A 96 14.66 16.55 13.07
N LEU A 97 13.36 16.54 12.77
CA LEU A 97 12.38 17.39 13.45
C LEU A 97 12.28 17.05 14.94
N PHE A 98 12.35 15.77 15.30
CA PHE A 98 12.36 15.32 16.69
C PHE A 98 13.60 15.82 17.43
N TYR A 99 14.78 15.81 16.80
CA TYR A 99 16.00 16.30 17.43
C TYR A 99 15.95 17.81 17.68
N GLU A 100 15.47 18.59 16.70
CA GLU A 100 15.32 20.05 16.85
C GLU A 100 14.23 20.44 17.85
N PHE A 101 13.10 19.72 17.87
CA PHE A 101 11.92 20.12 18.64
C PHE A 101 11.88 19.51 20.06
N LEU A 102 12.49 18.34 20.26
CA LEU A 102 12.46 17.61 21.53
C LEU A 102 13.81 17.52 22.24
N ALA A 103 14.90 18.15 21.74
CA ALA A 103 16.09 18.40 22.55
C ALA A 103 15.72 19.40 23.67
N PRO A 104 15.40 18.94 24.89
CA PRO A 104 15.00 19.83 25.96
C PRO A 104 16.24 20.60 26.41
N GLN A 105 16.07 21.85 26.82
CA GLN A 105 17.14 22.68 27.39
C GLN A 105 17.62 22.15 28.76
N SER A 106 18.19 20.94 28.80
CA SER A 106 18.70 20.31 30.04
C SER A 106 20.16 20.66 30.33
N ALA A 107 20.72 21.68 29.68
CA ALA A 107 22.03 22.23 30.01
C ALA A 107 21.87 23.57 30.74
N GLY A 108 21.33 23.51 31.96
CA GLY A 108 21.12 24.72 32.77
C GLY A 108 20.49 24.45 34.13
N ILE A 109 20.87 23.36 34.82
CA ILE A 109 20.58 23.26 36.26
C ILE A 109 21.73 24.00 36.96
N GLU A 110 21.48 25.27 37.27
CA GLU A 110 22.36 26.14 38.04
C GLU A 110 22.43 25.62 39.50
N VAL A 111 23.46 24.83 39.81
CA VAL A 111 23.77 24.44 41.19
C VAL A 111 24.56 25.57 41.82
N GLN A 112 23.87 26.51 42.46
CA GLN A 112 24.53 27.61 43.17
C GLN A 112 23.82 27.94 44.48
N GLN A 113 23.86 27.02 45.45
CA GLN A 113 23.30 27.28 46.78
C GLN A 113 24.00 26.58 47.96
N SER A 114 25.32 26.34 47.89
CA SER A 114 26.06 25.92 49.08
C SER A 114 27.47 26.50 49.10
N LEU A 115 27.60 27.78 49.48
CA LEU A 115 28.83 28.33 50.08
C LEU A 115 28.54 29.73 50.66
N ALA A 116 27.63 29.80 51.64
CA ALA A 116 27.51 30.96 52.51
C ALA A 116 27.15 30.51 53.92
N LEU A 117 28.11 29.90 54.62
CA LEU A 117 28.17 29.84 56.09
C LEU A 117 29.53 29.27 56.55
N LYS A 118 30.56 30.12 56.52
CA LYS A 118 31.72 30.00 57.43
C LYS A 118 32.27 31.41 57.69
N ALA A 119 31.93 31.93 58.87
CA ALA A 119 32.44 33.13 59.53
C ALA A 119 33.98 33.01 59.81
N PRO A 120 34.71 33.98 60.42
CA PRO A 120 34.22 35.15 61.18
C PRO A 120 35.12 36.45 61.14
N ASP A 121 34.63 37.45 61.87
CA ASP A 121 35.31 38.52 62.63
C ASP A 121 36.19 39.64 61.99
N ALA A 122 35.81 40.86 62.41
CA ALA A 122 36.65 41.99 62.82
C ALA A 122 37.55 42.69 61.78
N ALA A 123 37.18 43.93 61.44
CA ALA A 123 37.92 45.13 61.87
C ALA A 123 37.37 46.40 61.19
N ALA A 124 37.11 47.43 62.01
CA ALA A 124 37.45 48.85 61.81
C ALA A 124 37.45 49.40 60.36
N SER A 125 36.81 50.51 60.00
CA SER A 125 36.56 51.76 60.72
C SER A 125 35.91 52.78 59.78
N ARG A 126 35.14 53.72 60.37
CA ARG A 126 35.02 55.17 60.05
C ARG A 126 35.02 55.56 58.57
N SER A 127 34.01 56.26 58.06
CA SER A 127 33.85 57.71 58.29
C SER A 127 32.80 58.25 57.30
N THR A 128 31.88 59.10 57.78
CA THR A 128 31.30 60.34 57.18
C THR A 128 30.94 60.38 55.68
N ALA A 129 29.96 61.12 55.15
CA ALA A 129 29.05 62.18 55.60
C ALA A 129 28.05 62.34 54.42
N LEU A 130 26.74 62.48 54.69
CA LEU A 130 25.97 63.72 54.52
C LEU A 130 25.83 64.27 53.06
N THR A 131 24.57 64.30 52.59
CA THR A 131 23.83 65.58 52.37
C THR A 131 23.74 66.20 50.95
N PHE A 132 22.47 66.18 50.47
CA PHE A 132 21.69 67.22 49.74
C PHE A 132 21.93 67.54 48.24
N LEU A 133 20.82 67.39 47.49
CA LEU A 133 20.04 68.44 46.80
C LEU A 133 20.74 69.74 46.39
N THR A 134 20.75 70.04 45.08
CA THR A 134 20.47 71.35 44.41
C THR A 134 20.74 71.16 42.90
N ALA A 135 19.75 71.30 42.00
CA ALA A 135 19.13 72.51 41.45
C ALA A 135 20.03 73.29 40.46
N ALA A 136 19.48 73.50 39.25
CA ALA A 136 19.79 74.58 38.29
C ALA A 136 21.20 74.53 37.63
N ASP A 137 21.47 75.05 36.43
CA ASP A 137 20.75 75.47 35.22
C ASP A 137 21.88 75.84 34.22
N ALA A 138 21.55 76.03 32.95
CA ALA A 138 22.32 76.77 31.93
C ALA A 138 23.66 76.20 31.37
N ARG A 139 23.55 75.62 30.16
CA ARG A 139 24.47 75.82 29.01
C ARG A 139 24.48 77.32 28.65
N PRO A 140 25.54 77.95 28.10
CA PRO A 140 26.16 77.54 26.82
C PRO A 140 27.66 77.89 26.62
N THR A 141 28.31 77.28 25.63
CA THR A 141 29.50 77.86 24.97
C THR A 141 29.41 77.68 23.47
N ALA A 142 29.36 78.81 22.77
CA ALA A 142 29.52 78.92 21.33
C ALA A 142 31.00 78.76 20.95
N ARG A 143 31.21 78.32 19.71
CA ARG A 143 32.48 78.04 19.07
C ARG A 143 32.74 79.15 18.04
N ILE A 144 33.98 79.67 18.05
CA ILE A 144 34.65 80.54 17.06
C ILE A 144 34.29 82.03 17.16
#